data_AF-A6EB05-F1
#
_entry.id   AF-A6EB05-F1
#
_cell.length_a   1.000
_cell.length_b   1.000
_cell.length_c   1.000
_cell.angle_alpha   90.00
_cell.angle_beta   90.00
_cell.angle_gamma   90.00
#
_symmetry.space_group_name_H-M   'P 1'
#
loop_
_entity.id
_entity.type
_entity.pdbx_description
1 polymer ?
#
loop_
_entity_poly.entity_id
_entity_poly.type
_entity_poly.pdbx_seq_one_letter_code
_entity_poly.pdbx_strand_id
1 'polypeptide(L)'
;MCYLLFFTAMAVSCTRLPNVQGEGEAFIQGVWNQDSVANSGKLLNYTQHKFKFTCDSFYVDLTTHSKVNYYADSCFNNGLWKEYAKGVYEVRNDSLILEGTYTHASYKQKLTGCYNIGRYIKSFHIRAFKPDSLFLENTSDQRECNLVLKQKVVCEPKEL
;
A
#
# COMPACT_ATOMS: atom_id res chain seq x y z
N MET A 1 -35.56 -49.80 1.85
CA MET A 1 -34.31 -49.33 1.20
C MET A 1 -34.53 -47.90 0.73
N CYS A 2 -34.37 -46.90 1.60
CA CYS A 2 -33.11 -46.17 1.76
C CYS A 2 -32.62 -45.39 0.50
N TYR A 3 -33.52 -44.90 -0.37
CA TYR A 3 -33.12 -44.07 -1.53
C TYR A 3 -33.83 -42.71 -1.65
N LEU A 4 -34.93 -42.48 -0.93
CA LEU A 4 -35.71 -41.24 -1.06
C LEU A 4 -35.26 -40.09 -0.13
N LEU A 5 -34.31 -40.34 0.77
CA LEU A 5 -33.78 -39.34 1.72
C LEU A 5 -32.50 -38.65 1.24
N PHE A 6 -31.92 -39.05 0.11
CA PHE A 6 -30.63 -38.52 -0.37
C PHE A 6 -30.77 -37.30 -1.31
N PHE A 7 -31.97 -37.01 -1.83
CA PHE A 7 -32.18 -35.92 -2.79
C PHE A 7 -32.51 -34.57 -2.15
N THR A 8 -32.94 -34.53 -0.89
CA THR A 8 -33.33 -33.29 -0.19
C THR A 8 -32.17 -32.57 0.50
N ALA A 9 -30.99 -33.19 0.61
CA ALA A 9 -29.83 -32.60 1.30
C ALA A 9 -29.00 -31.63 0.44
N MET A 10 -29.24 -31.56 -0.90
CA MET A 10 -28.47 -30.67 -1.79
C MET A 10 -29.06 -29.27 -1.96
N ALA A 11 -30.20 -28.97 -1.31
CA ALA A 11 -30.86 -27.66 -1.41
C ALA A 11 -30.46 -26.67 -0.29
N VAL A 12 -29.45 -26.99 0.53
CA VAL A 12 -28.84 -26.01 1.42
C VAL A 12 -27.94 -25.12 0.57
N SER A 13 -28.57 -24.09 0.01
CA SER A 13 -27.98 -23.12 -0.88
C SER A 13 -26.81 -22.41 -0.20
N CYS A 14 -25.70 -22.27 -0.92
CA CYS A 14 -24.70 -21.26 -0.59
C CYS A 14 -25.38 -19.89 -0.70
N THR A 15 -25.58 -19.20 0.42
CA THR A 15 -25.97 -17.80 0.41
C THR A 15 -24.75 -16.97 -0.03
N ARG A 16 -24.94 -16.00 -0.92
CA ARG A 16 -23.87 -15.05 -1.24
C ARG A 16 -23.54 -14.29 0.04
N LEU A 17 -22.31 -14.47 0.53
CA LEU A 17 -21.79 -13.60 1.57
C LEU A 17 -21.73 -12.16 1.02
N PRO A 18 -22.11 -11.16 1.84
CA PRO A 18 -21.98 -9.77 1.43
C PRO A 18 -20.52 -9.49 1.07
N ASN A 19 -20.32 -8.72 -0.01
CA ASN A 19 -19.00 -8.29 -0.44
C ASN A 19 -18.51 -7.21 0.51
N VAL A 20 -17.84 -7.62 1.58
CA VAL A 20 -17.29 -6.71 2.60
C VAL A 20 -15.79 -6.52 2.38
N GLN A 21 -15.30 -5.35 2.76
CA GLN A 21 -13.88 -5.05 2.78
C GLN A 21 -13.13 -6.05 3.67
N GLY A 22 -11.96 -6.52 3.23
CA GLY A 22 -11.12 -7.39 4.06
C GLY A 22 -10.62 -6.64 5.30
N GLU A 23 -10.46 -7.35 6.42
CA GLU A 23 -10.02 -6.74 7.69
C GLU A 23 -8.55 -6.26 7.65
N GLY A 24 -7.75 -6.84 6.75
CA GLY A 24 -6.32 -6.62 6.67
C GLY A 24 -5.57 -7.11 7.93
N GLU A 25 -4.34 -6.66 8.11
CA GLU A 25 -3.52 -7.08 9.24
C GLU A 25 -3.57 -6.09 10.40
N ALA A 26 -3.81 -6.57 11.62
CA ALA A 26 -4.01 -5.70 12.78
C ALA A 26 -2.77 -4.86 13.13
N PHE A 27 -1.56 -5.39 12.91
CA PHE A 27 -0.32 -4.73 13.30
C PHE A 27 0.05 -3.54 12.40
N ILE A 28 -0.48 -3.48 11.17
CA ILE A 28 -0.13 -2.44 10.20
C ILE A 28 -1.18 -1.31 10.14
N GLN A 29 -2.33 -1.47 10.79
CA GLN A 29 -3.40 -0.47 10.79
C GLN A 29 -2.93 0.87 11.37
N GLY A 30 -2.91 1.93 10.56
CA GLY A 30 -2.43 3.23 11.00
C GLY A 30 -1.92 4.15 9.90
N VAL A 31 -1.59 5.36 10.30
CA VAL A 31 -0.82 6.32 9.51
C VAL A 31 0.64 6.23 9.92
N TRP A 32 1.52 5.99 8.95
CA TRP A 32 2.93 5.71 9.14
C TRP A 32 3.77 6.65 8.30
N ASN A 33 4.82 7.21 8.88
CA ASN A 33 5.76 8.06 8.14
C ASN A 33 7.15 7.47 8.12
N GLN A 34 7.79 7.54 6.95
CA GLN A 34 9.23 7.44 6.83
C GLN A 34 9.85 8.80 7.15
N ASP A 35 10.18 9.02 8.42
CA ASP A 35 10.70 10.32 8.89
C ASP A 35 12.07 10.67 8.26
N SER A 36 12.86 9.66 7.89
CA SER A 36 14.15 9.85 7.21
C SER A 36 14.48 8.70 6.25
N VAL A 37 15.37 8.97 5.30
CA VAL A 37 15.93 7.97 4.38
C VAL A 37 17.42 7.85 4.66
N ALA A 38 17.87 6.62 4.92
CA ALA A 38 19.28 6.35 5.18
C ALA A 38 20.16 6.86 4.02
N ASN A 39 21.24 7.56 4.35
CA ASN A 39 22.20 8.12 3.39
C ASN A 39 21.59 9.07 2.33
N SER A 40 20.43 9.69 2.58
CA SER A 40 19.75 10.59 1.61
C SER A 40 20.69 11.63 0.98
N GLY A 41 21.61 12.21 1.75
CA GLY A 41 22.60 13.17 1.25
C GLY A 41 23.56 12.62 0.19
N LYS A 42 23.81 11.31 0.16
CA LYS A 42 24.68 10.62 -0.82
C LYS A 42 23.91 10.04 -2.01
N LEU A 43 22.59 9.94 -1.93
CA LEU A 43 21.77 9.38 -3.00
C LEU A 43 21.59 10.39 -4.15
N LEU A 44 21.55 9.89 -5.38
CA LEU A 44 21.17 10.68 -6.56
C LEU A 44 19.66 10.88 -6.62
N ASN A 45 18.89 9.86 -6.21
CA ASN A 45 17.45 9.93 -6.05
C ASN A 45 16.99 9.11 -4.85
N TYR A 46 15.91 9.55 -4.20
CA TYR A 46 15.21 8.79 -3.18
C TYR A 46 13.77 9.24 -3.04
N THR A 47 12.92 8.35 -2.50
CA THR A 47 11.52 8.63 -2.24
C THR A 47 11.22 8.36 -0.78
N GLN A 48 10.61 9.33 -0.12
CA GLN A 48 10.04 9.18 1.22
C GLN A 48 8.58 8.77 1.12
N HIS A 49 8.17 7.84 1.98
CA HIS A 49 6.83 7.28 1.99
C HIS A 49 6.06 7.74 3.22
N LYS A 50 4.79 8.11 3.02
CA LYS A 50 3.81 8.24 4.11
C LYS A 50 2.64 7.35 3.78
N PHE A 51 2.45 6.30 4.56
CA PHE A 51 1.39 5.33 4.36
C PHE A 51 0.21 5.61 5.27
N LYS A 52 -0.98 5.28 4.79
CA LYS A 52 -2.16 5.04 5.61
C LYS A 52 -2.69 3.66 5.25
N PHE A 53 -2.70 2.76 6.21
CA PHE A 53 -3.34 1.46 6.11
C PHE A 53 -4.64 1.48 6.89
N THR A 54 -5.71 1.01 6.27
CA THR A 54 -7.05 0.93 6.86
C THR A 54 -7.76 -0.27 6.28
N CYS A 55 -8.14 -1.22 7.14
CA CYS A 55 -8.65 -2.51 6.73
C CYS A 55 -7.66 -3.17 5.75
N ASP A 56 -8.10 -3.64 4.58
CA ASP A 56 -7.26 -4.18 3.49
C ASP A 56 -6.68 -3.13 2.52
N SER A 57 -6.96 -1.84 2.76
CA SER A 57 -6.64 -0.78 1.82
C SER A 57 -5.45 0.03 2.29
N PHE A 58 -4.66 0.51 1.32
CA PHE A 58 -3.55 1.44 1.56
C PHE A 58 -3.69 2.72 0.74
N TYR A 59 -3.14 3.77 1.29
CA TYR A 59 -2.88 5.04 0.63
C TYR A 59 -1.43 5.40 0.89
N VAL A 60 -0.76 5.96 -0.11
CA VAL A 60 0.64 6.38 0.03
C VAL A 60 0.87 7.73 -0.62
N ASP A 61 1.55 8.59 0.12
CA ASP A 61 2.15 9.82 -0.38
C ASP A 61 3.64 9.57 -0.56
N LEU A 62 4.13 9.87 -1.75
CA LEU A 62 5.50 9.68 -2.18
C LEU A 62 6.11 11.07 -2.37
N THR A 63 7.15 11.40 -1.62
CA THR A 63 7.94 12.63 -1.84
C THR A 63 9.28 12.23 -2.40
N THR A 64 9.50 12.50 -3.68
CA THR A 64 10.71 12.10 -4.40
C THR A 64 11.64 13.28 -4.53
N HIS A 65 12.90 13.04 -4.19
CA HIS A 65 14.02 13.95 -4.38
C HIS A 65 14.96 13.36 -5.43
N SER A 66 15.41 14.16 -6.39
CA SER A 66 16.38 13.78 -7.42
C SER A 66 17.35 14.91 -7.70
N LYS A 67 18.65 14.61 -7.72
CA LYS A 67 19.72 15.53 -8.14
C LYS A 67 19.92 15.51 -9.66
N VAL A 68 19.34 14.52 -10.33
CA VAL A 68 19.49 14.29 -11.77
C VAL A 68 18.14 14.48 -12.44
N ASN A 69 18.12 15.22 -13.54
CA ASN A 69 16.91 15.43 -14.32
C ASN A 69 16.67 14.27 -15.29
N TYR A 70 15.64 13.47 -15.00
CA TYR A 70 15.18 12.37 -15.85
C TYR A 70 13.90 12.72 -16.64
N TYR A 71 13.35 13.92 -16.44
CA TYR A 71 12.07 14.35 -17.02
C TYR A 71 12.25 15.61 -17.88
N ALA A 72 11.21 15.98 -18.62
CA ALA A 72 11.18 17.31 -19.23
C ALA A 72 11.28 18.40 -18.14
N ASP A 73 11.90 19.54 -18.46
CA ASP A 73 12.16 20.61 -17.48
C ASP A 73 10.90 21.09 -16.76
N SER A 74 9.76 21.13 -17.45
CA SER A 74 8.46 21.48 -16.85
C SER A 74 7.99 20.50 -15.78
N CYS A 75 8.47 19.26 -15.81
CA CYS A 75 8.16 18.20 -14.86
C CYS A 75 9.26 17.97 -13.84
N PHE A 76 10.48 18.51 -13.97
CA PHE A 76 11.54 18.19 -13.01
C PHE A 76 11.34 18.86 -11.64
N ASN A 77 10.68 20.02 -11.62
CA ASN A 77 10.34 20.79 -10.41
C ASN A 77 11.51 20.90 -9.41
N ASN A 78 12.69 21.30 -9.90
CA ASN A 78 13.93 21.39 -9.13
C ASN A 78 14.30 20.10 -8.39
N GLY A 79 13.96 18.95 -8.98
CA GLY A 79 14.26 17.66 -8.41
C GLY A 79 13.40 17.28 -7.21
N LEU A 80 12.28 17.95 -6.98
CA LEU A 80 11.36 17.64 -5.89
C LEU A 80 9.94 17.50 -6.42
N TRP A 81 9.33 16.34 -6.24
CA TRP A 81 7.93 16.16 -6.59
C TRP A 81 7.18 15.20 -5.68
N LYS A 82 5.85 15.28 -5.78
CA LYS A 82 4.94 14.43 -5.00
C LYS A 82 4.12 13.56 -5.92
N GLU A 83 4.01 12.29 -5.55
CA GLU A 83 3.14 11.32 -6.17
C GLU A 83 2.25 10.69 -5.10
N TYR A 84 1.15 10.12 -5.55
CA TYR A 84 0.16 9.49 -4.68
C TYR A 84 -0.22 8.16 -5.30
N ALA A 85 -0.48 7.17 -4.46
CA ALA A 85 -1.10 5.94 -4.91
C ALA A 85 -2.08 5.42 -3.86
N LYS A 86 -3.03 4.62 -4.33
CA LYS A 86 -3.97 3.89 -3.47
C LYS A 86 -4.23 2.52 -4.03
N GLY A 87 -4.63 1.60 -3.17
CA GLY A 87 -5.04 0.26 -3.58
C GLY A 87 -5.30 -0.64 -2.39
N VAL A 88 -5.15 -1.93 -2.62
CA VAL A 88 -5.26 -2.98 -1.60
C VAL A 88 -3.87 -3.52 -1.27
N TYR A 89 -3.72 -4.03 -0.06
CA TYR A 89 -2.52 -4.73 0.34
C TYR A 89 -2.84 -6.12 0.85
N GLU A 90 -1.83 -6.96 0.82
CA GLU A 90 -1.86 -8.30 1.38
C GLU A 90 -0.54 -8.58 2.09
N VAL A 91 -0.60 -9.22 3.24
CA VAL A 91 0.58 -9.76 3.92
C VAL A 91 0.61 -11.26 3.73
N ARG A 92 1.67 -11.76 3.12
CA ARG A 92 1.92 -13.19 2.92
C ARG A 92 3.22 -13.56 3.60
N ASN A 93 3.14 -14.35 4.68
CA ASN A 93 4.29 -14.70 5.52
C ASN A 93 5.02 -13.45 6.03
N ASP A 94 6.23 -13.20 5.51
CA ASP A 94 7.10 -12.07 5.84
C ASP A 94 7.09 -10.98 4.76
N SER A 95 6.12 -11.00 3.85
CA SER A 95 6.06 -10.12 2.69
C SER A 95 4.80 -9.27 2.69
N LEU A 96 4.96 -7.95 2.63
CA LEU A 96 3.90 -6.98 2.37
C LEU A 96 3.82 -6.69 0.87
N ILE A 97 2.68 -6.93 0.26
CA ILE A 97 2.42 -6.71 -1.16
C ILE A 97 1.40 -5.59 -1.29
N LEU A 98 1.74 -4.54 -2.03
CA LEU A 98 0.88 -3.40 -2.32
C LEU A 98 0.48 -3.43 -3.80
N GLU A 99 -0.81 -3.51 -4.07
CA GLU A 99 -1.36 -3.46 -5.44
C GLU A 99 -2.38 -2.34 -5.57
N GLY A 100 -2.09 -1.39 -6.45
CA GLY A 100 -2.93 -0.21 -6.63
C GLY A 100 -2.65 0.55 -7.91
N THR A 101 -3.01 1.83 -7.89
CA THR A 101 -2.79 2.75 -9.00
C THR A 101 -2.25 4.08 -8.52
N TYR A 102 -1.45 4.74 -9.36
CA TYR A 102 -1.09 6.13 -9.15
C TYR A 102 -2.32 7.04 -9.26
N THR A 103 -2.38 8.02 -8.37
CA THR A 103 -3.51 8.93 -8.21
C THR A 103 -3.07 10.38 -8.18
N HIS A 104 -4.03 11.28 -8.31
CA HIS A 104 -3.87 12.66 -7.88
C HIS A 104 -3.84 12.73 -6.34
N ALA A 105 -3.52 13.91 -5.79
CA ALA A 105 -3.55 14.17 -4.34
C ALA A 105 -4.92 13.91 -3.69
N SER A 106 -6.00 13.95 -4.48
CA SER A 106 -7.36 13.60 -4.06
C SER A 106 -7.63 12.10 -4.00
N TYR A 107 -6.62 11.26 -4.26
CA TYR A 107 -6.75 9.81 -4.43
C TYR A 107 -7.74 9.37 -5.51
N LYS A 108 -8.03 10.25 -6.48
CA LYS A 108 -8.69 9.90 -7.74
C LYS A 108 -7.64 9.44 -8.75
N GLN A 109 -8.00 8.47 -9.58
CA GLN A 109 -7.09 7.86 -10.55
C GLN A 109 -6.41 8.93 -11.43
N LYS A 110 -5.10 8.77 -11.65
CA LYS A 110 -4.30 9.66 -12.49
C LYS A 110 -4.08 8.99 -13.84
N LEU A 111 -4.61 9.62 -14.89
CA LEU A 111 -4.52 9.12 -16.28
C LEU A 111 -3.46 9.86 -17.11
N THR A 112 -3.10 11.08 -16.71
CA THR A 112 -2.18 11.96 -17.45
C THR A 112 -1.33 12.82 -16.50
N GLY A 113 -0.32 13.49 -17.05
CA GLY A 113 0.57 14.42 -16.34
C GLY A 113 1.99 13.89 -16.17
N CYS A 114 2.81 14.63 -15.42
CA CYS A 114 4.20 14.27 -15.13
C CYS A 114 4.31 13.02 -14.25
N TYR A 115 5.48 12.35 -14.26
CA TYR A 115 5.82 11.21 -13.40
C TYR A 115 4.99 9.95 -13.65
N ASN A 116 4.92 9.04 -12.69
CA ASN A 116 4.29 7.74 -12.88
C ASN A 116 2.76 7.85 -13.01
N ILE A 117 2.20 7.00 -13.87
CA ILE A 117 0.76 6.79 -14.08
C ILE A 117 0.47 5.28 -14.18
N GLY A 118 -0.78 4.89 -14.04
CA GLY A 118 -1.18 3.48 -14.14
C GLY A 118 -0.97 2.71 -12.84
N ARG A 119 -0.43 1.48 -12.92
CA ARG A 119 -0.33 0.56 -11.77
C ARG A 119 0.79 0.99 -10.81
N TYR A 120 0.48 0.93 -9.52
CA TYR A 120 1.45 0.99 -8.43
C TYR A 120 1.54 -0.40 -7.81
N ILE A 121 2.66 -1.08 -8.01
CA ILE A 121 2.92 -2.40 -7.45
C ILE A 121 4.24 -2.33 -6.69
N LYS A 122 4.19 -2.63 -5.40
CA LYS A 122 5.38 -2.70 -4.55
C LYS A 122 5.31 -3.91 -3.64
N SER A 123 6.47 -4.47 -3.36
CA SER A 123 6.61 -5.57 -2.41
C SER A 123 7.73 -5.22 -1.44
N PHE A 124 7.48 -5.50 -0.17
CA PHE A 124 8.43 -5.27 0.91
C PHE A 124 8.60 -6.56 1.71
N HIS A 125 9.83 -6.88 2.08
CA HIS A 125 10.12 -7.83 3.13
C HIS A 125 9.94 -7.13 4.49
N ILE A 126 9.15 -7.74 5.38
CA ILE A 126 8.87 -7.28 6.74
C ILE A 126 9.98 -7.81 7.64
N ARG A 127 11.00 -6.99 7.90
CA ARG A 127 12.14 -7.37 8.74
C ARG A 127 11.75 -7.50 10.21
N ALA A 128 10.93 -6.57 10.69
CA ALA A 128 10.40 -6.56 12.05
C ALA A 128 9.24 -5.57 12.17
N PHE A 129 8.40 -5.75 13.18
CA PHE A 129 7.40 -4.77 13.59
C PHE A 129 7.35 -4.67 15.11
N LYS A 130 7.02 -3.47 15.59
CA LYS A 130 6.77 -3.08 16.98
C LYS A 130 5.49 -2.24 17.01
N PRO A 131 4.89 -1.98 18.18
CA PRO A 131 3.64 -1.20 18.26
C PRO A 131 3.70 0.20 17.60
N ASP A 132 4.88 0.82 17.53
CA ASP A 132 5.10 2.16 16.99
C ASP A 132 6.07 2.22 15.80
N SER A 133 6.64 1.08 15.39
CA SER A 133 7.73 1.02 14.42
C SER A 133 7.55 -0.17 13.47
N LEU A 134 7.70 0.06 12.18
CA LEU A 134 7.64 -0.98 11.15
C LEU A 134 8.89 -0.91 10.27
N PHE A 135 9.63 -2.02 10.20
CA PHE A 135 10.90 -2.11 9.48
C PHE A 135 10.69 -2.91 8.21
N LEU A 136 10.64 -2.22 7.07
CA LEU A 136 10.43 -2.81 5.76
C LEU A 136 11.69 -2.70 4.92
N GLU A 137 11.87 -3.66 4.01
CA GLU A 137 12.88 -3.60 2.97
C GLU A 137 12.21 -3.79 1.61
N ASN A 138 12.40 -2.85 0.69
CA ASN A 138 11.85 -2.97 -0.65
C ASN A 138 12.56 -4.12 -1.39
N THR A 139 11.78 -5.07 -1.91
CA THR A 139 12.33 -6.26 -2.57
C THR A 139 12.99 -5.97 -3.92
N SER A 140 12.67 -4.82 -4.54
CA SER A 140 13.22 -4.44 -5.85
C SER A 140 14.59 -3.77 -5.81
N ASP A 141 14.89 -3.01 -4.75
CA ASP A 141 16.13 -2.23 -4.64
C ASP A 141 16.86 -2.40 -3.31
N GLN A 142 16.37 -3.29 -2.44
CA GLN A 142 16.92 -3.62 -1.12
C GLN A 142 17.04 -2.38 -0.20
N ARG A 143 16.29 -1.31 -0.47
CA ARG A 143 16.32 -0.11 0.37
C ARG A 143 15.42 -0.29 1.58
N GLU A 144 15.91 0.17 2.72
CA GLU A 144 15.13 0.23 3.96
C GLU A 144 14.03 1.28 3.87
N CYS A 145 12.84 0.91 4.34
CA CYS A 145 11.70 1.77 4.57
C CYS A 145 11.27 1.62 6.03
N ASN A 146 11.99 2.32 6.89
CA ASN A 146 11.72 2.35 8.32
C ASN A 146 10.60 3.37 8.59
N LEU A 147 9.50 2.88 9.15
CA LEU A 147 8.26 3.62 9.32
C LEU A 147 7.95 3.80 10.81
N VAL A 148 7.50 4.99 11.17
CA VAL A 148 7.09 5.35 12.53
C VAL A 148 5.58 5.62 12.53
N LEU A 149 4.86 4.98 13.46
CA LEU A 149 3.43 5.17 13.63
C LEU A 149 3.15 6.60 14.10
N LYS A 150 2.26 7.30 13.39
CA LYS A 150 1.81 8.65 13.76
C LYS A 150 0.39 8.65 14.30
N GLN A 151 -0.44 7.73 13.82
CA GLN A 151 -1.81 7.60 14.27
C GLN A 151 -2.27 6.15 14.10
N LYS A 152 -2.84 5.56 15.16
CA LYS A 152 -3.48 4.25 15.06
C LYS A 152 -4.84 4.38 14.37
N VAL A 153 -5.15 3.44 13.49
CA VAL A 153 -6.46 3.33 12.83
C VAL A 153 -7.08 2.00 13.29
N VAL A 154 -8.38 2.00 13.57
CA VAL A 154 -9.14 0.78 13.80
C VAL A 154 -9.92 0.48 12.53
N CYS A 155 -9.81 -0.74 12.02
CA CYS A 155 -10.60 -1.15 10.86
C CYS A 155 -12.06 -1.29 11.26
N GLU A 156 -12.94 -0.60 10.54
CA GLU A 156 -14.38 -0.81 10.55
C GLU A 156 -14.77 -1.24 9.14
N PRO A 157 -14.85 -2.56 8.86
CA PRO A 157 -15.14 -3.08 7.53
C PRO A 157 -16.46 -2.51 6.98
N LYS A 158 -16.45 -2.14 5.70
CA LYS A 158 -17.62 -1.61 5.00
C LYS A 158 -18.03 -2.55 3.87
N GLU A 159 -19.32 -2.54 3.56
CA GLU A 159 -19.82 -3.16 2.33
C GLU A 159 -19.27 -2.42 1.10
N LEU A 160 -18.87 -3.19 0.08
CA LEU A 160 -18.24 -2.74 -1.17
C LEU A 160 -19.25 -2.61 -2.32
#